data_AF-D9PTS5-F1
#
_entry.id   AF-D9PTS5-F1
#
_cell.length_a   1.000
_cell.length_b   1.000
_cell.length_c   1.000
_cell.angle_alpha   90.00
_cell.angle_beta   90.00
_cell.angle_gamma   90.00
#
_symmetry.space_group_name_H-M   'P 1'
#
loop_
_entity.id
_entity.type
_entity.pdbx_description
1 polymer ?
#
loop_
_entity_poly.entity_id
_entity_poly.type
_entity_poly.pdbx_seq_one_letter_code
_entity_poly.pdbx_strand_id
1 'polypeptide(L)'
;MQLYILSPILLIALYKWGKKAAGGILVVTLLLSACLFATIMVNDFPVMFKNGIQAQVVQRKIYTATHTHAAPWLVGTMFGYLLHLMRGRRFKLSLLATWAGWLLCLAPLFTSIFALYPYSKLLGKSPSVLQGALYYTLVRIAWPLGLCWVVFACMQGYGSLANSFLSSPLWQPLSKLSYGAYIWHIFVVEVANRSVQTNTYFSNYQVMLNFWSTFGFTLLMSYVLYVLIEAPLEALERIMFPNRRSPPAAKDQLHIESRTEVVDQMDQMDHMDGMDQVVQHEKRSDIQPDLETSANKTETDLELSN
;
A
#
# COMPACT_ATOMS: atom_id res chain seq x y z
N MET A 1 16.33 1.86 -13.38
CA MET A 1 16.57 3.17 -14.05
C MET A 1 16.50 3.11 -15.57
N GLN A 2 17.09 2.13 -16.25
CA GLN A 2 17.08 2.05 -17.73
C GLN A 2 15.68 2.02 -18.38
N LEU A 3 14.71 1.34 -17.74
CA LEU A 3 13.33 1.25 -18.24
C LEU A 3 12.55 2.57 -18.19
N TYR A 4 13.00 3.56 -17.41
CA TYR A 4 12.32 4.84 -17.33
C TYR A 4 12.34 5.59 -18.67
N ILE A 5 13.40 5.39 -19.47
CA ILE A 5 13.52 5.96 -20.83
C ILE A 5 12.42 5.42 -21.76
N LEU A 6 11.93 4.21 -21.52
CA LEU A 6 10.85 3.59 -22.32
C LEU A 6 9.45 4.06 -21.87
N SER A 7 9.34 4.70 -20.71
CA SER A 7 8.05 5.16 -20.17
C SER A 7 7.27 6.11 -21.09
N PRO A 8 7.86 7.16 -21.73
CA PRO A 8 7.09 8.05 -22.61
C PRO A 8 6.55 7.32 -23.85
N ILE A 9 7.34 6.42 -24.44
CA ILE A 9 6.93 5.64 -25.60
C ILE A 9 5.74 4.74 -25.24
N LEU A 10 5.83 4.07 -24.09
CA LEU A 10 4.78 3.19 -23.60
C LEU A 10 3.50 3.99 -23.29
N LEU A 11 3.62 5.15 -22.64
CA LEU A 11 2.48 6.02 -22.35
C LEU A 11 1.80 6.54 -23.63
N ILE A 12 2.58 6.94 -24.64
CA ILE A 12 2.04 7.36 -25.95
C ILE A 12 1.33 6.19 -26.64
N ALA A 13 1.92 5.00 -26.61
CA ALA A 13 1.29 3.79 -27.17
C ALA A 13 -0.03 3.46 -26.46
N LEU A 14 -0.07 3.60 -25.13
CA LEU A 14 -1.26 3.34 -24.32
C LEU A 14 -2.36 4.38 -24.55
N TYR A 15 -1.98 5.65 -24.72
CA TYR A 15 -2.90 6.72 -25.08
C TYR A 15 -3.50 6.52 -26.48
N LYS A 16 -2.68 6.12 -27.46
CA LYS A 16 -3.12 5.98 -28.86
C LYS A 16 -3.91 4.69 -29.14
N TRP A 17 -3.57 3.58 -28.47
CA TRP A 17 -4.12 2.25 -28.77
C TRP A 17 -4.94 1.62 -27.65
N GLY A 18 -5.03 2.25 -26.48
CA GLY A 18 -5.92 1.87 -25.38
C GLY A 18 -5.85 0.38 -25.02
N LYS A 19 -6.98 -0.32 -25.16
CA LYS A 19 -7.13 -1.75 -24.80
C LYS A 19 -6.19 -2.69 -25.57
N LYS A 20 -5.83 -2.35 -26.82
CA LYS A 20 -4.92 -3.17 -27.65
C LYS A 20 -3.48 -3.11 -27.13
N ALA A 21 -3.04 -1.92 -26.70
CA ALA A 21 -1.73 -1.74 -26.08
C ALA A 21 -1.65 -2.44 -24.70
N ALA A 22 -2.73 -2.40 -23.90
CA ALA A 22 -2.81 -3.16 -22.65
C ALA A 22 -2.66 -4.68 -22.87
N GLY A 23 -3.33 -5.23 -23.89
CA GLY A 23 -3.15 -6.62 -24.30
C GLY A 23 -1.72 -6.94 -24.73
N GLY A 24 -1.09 -6.05 -25.49
CA GLY A 24 0.32 -6.17 -25.89
C GLY A 24 1.28 -6.18 -24.69
N ILE A 25 1.08 -5.29 -23.71
CA ILE A 25 1.88 -5.25 -22.48
C ILE A 25 1.75 -6.55 -21.68
N LEU A 26 0.55 -7.10 -21.59
CA LEU A 26 0.30 -8.37 -20.91
C LEU A 26 1.03 -9.52 -21.62
N VAL A 27 0.93 -9.60 -22.95
CA VAL A 27 1.64 -10.61 -23.75
C VAL A 27 3.15 -10.49 -23.59
N VAL A 28 3.71 -9.27 -23.65
CA VAL A 28 5.14 -9.03 -23.44
C VAL A 28 5.57 -9.43 -22.04
N THR A 29 4.76 -9.13 -21.02
CA THR A 29 5.05 -9.53 -19.63
C THR A 29 5.08 -11.05 -19.47
N LEU A 30 4.12 -11.76 -20.08
CA LEU A 30 4.10 -13.23 -20.08
C LEU A 30 5.28 -13.81 -20.86
N LEU A 31 5.61 -13.25 -22.01
CA LEU A 31 6.73 -13.69 -22.85
C LEU A 31 8.08 -13.51 -22.12
N LEU A 32 8.29 -12.36 -21.47
CA LEU A 32 9.49 -12.11 -20.68
C LEU A 32 9.60 -13.07 -19.49
N SER A 33 8.46 -13.39 -18.85
CA SER A 33 8.41 -14.34 -17.74
C SER A 33 8.70 -15.77 -18.21
N ALA A 34 8.18 -16.17 -19.38
CA ALA A 34 8.46 -17.46 -20.01
C ALA A 34 9.92 -17.59 -20.46
N CYS A 35 10.48 -16.53 -21.04
CA CYS A 35 11.90 -16.46 -21.42
C CYS A 35 12.80 -16.60 -20.19
N LEU A 36 12.43 -15.95 -19.07
CA LEU A 36 13.14 -16.06 -17.81
C LEU A 36 13.07 -17.50 -17.27
N PHE A 37 11.88 -18.12 -17.27
CA PHE A 37 11.70 -19.51 -16.86
C PHE A 37 12.59 -20.46 -17.68
N ALA A 38 12.55 -20.34 -19.01
CA ALA A 38 13.37 -21.14 -19.91
C ALA A 38 14.86 -20.93 -19.66
N THR A 39 15.29 -19.69 -19.42
CA THR A 39 16.70 -19.37 -19.14
C THR A 39 17.19 -20.05 -17.86
N ILE A 40 16.38 -20.10 -16.80
CA ILE A 40 16.74 -20.79 -15.55
C ILE A 40 16.78 -22.31 -15.77
N MET A 41 15.80 -22.86 -16.50
CA MET A 41 15.72 -24.30 -16.78
C MET A 41 16.84 -24.81 -17.69
N VAL A 42 17.27 -24.03 -18.68
CA VAL A 42 18.31 -24.44 -19.63
C VAL A 42 19.73 -24.28 -19.07
N ASN A 43 19.94 -23.30 -18.21
CA ASN A 43 21.28 -23.01 -17.66
C ASN A 43 21.51 -23.56 -16.24
N ASP A 44 20.55 -24.34 -15.70
CA ASP A 44 20.59 -24.93 -14.36
C ASP A 44 21.02 -23.94 -13.26
N PHE A 45 20.51 -22.71 -13.31
CA PHE A 45 20.94 -21.68 -12.37
C PHE A 45 20.44 -21.96 -10.95
N PRO A 46 21.35 -22.07 -9.95
CA PRO A 46 20.93 -22.27 -8.56
C PRO A 46 20.29 -20.98 -8.04
N VAL A 47 19.02 -21.07 -7.62
CA VAL A 47 18.25 -19.95 -7.06
C VAL A 47 18.68 -19.59 -5.63
N MET A 48 19.39 -20.50 -4.95
CA MET A 48 19.97 -20.30 -3.62
C MET A 48 21.49 -20.15 -3.71
N PHE A 49 22.01 -19.06 -3.19
CA PHE A 49 23.42 -18.72 -3.16
C PHE A 49 24.16 -19.49 -2.06
N LYS A 50 24.44 -20.77 -2.29
CA LYS A 50 25.19 -21.60 -1.33
C LYS A 50 26.71 -21.44 -1.45
N ASN A 51 27.19 -21.05 -2.62
CA ASN A 51 28.61 -20.83 -2.91
C ASN A 51 28.83 -19.37 -3.35
N GLY A 52 29.72 -18.65 -2.66
CA GLY A 52 29.97 -17.22 -2.89
C GLY A 52 30.35 -16.86 -4.33
N ILE A 53 31.05 -17.75 -5.06
CA ILE A 53 31.42 -17.52 -6.47
C ILE A 53 30.24 -17.73 -7.42
N GLN A 54 29.40 -18.74 -7.19
CA GLN A 54 28.18 -18.96 -7.98
C GLN A 54 27.16 -17.83 -7.77
N ALA A 55 27.16 -17.23 -6.57
CA ALA A 55 26.30 -16.10 -6.25
C ALA A 55 26.58 -14.87 -7.11
N GLN A 56 27.87 -14.55 -7.31
CA GLN A 56 28.28 -13.40 -8.12
C GLN A 56 27.90 -13.55 -9.60
N VAL A 57 28.08 -14.75 -10.17
CA VAL A 57 27.76 -15.01 -11.60
C VAL A 57 26.25 -15.00 -11.83
N VAL A 58 25.47 -15.61 -10.94
CA VAL A 58 24.01 -15.65 -11.01
C VAL A 58 23.40 -14.27 -10.74
N GLN A 59 23.92 -13.52 -9.76
CA GLN A 59 23.50 -12.14 -9.51
C GLN A 59 23.77 -11.26 -10.74
N ARG A 60 24.94 -11.37 -11.36
CA ARG A 60 25.22 -10.61 -12.59
C ARG A 60 24.31 -11.01 -13.75
N LYS A 61 24.17 -12.31 -14.04
CA LYS A 61 23.42 -12.76 -15.23
C LYS A 61 21.91 -12.70 -15.09
N ILE A 62 21.35 -12.89 -13.89
CA ILE A 62 19.90 -12.98 -13.68
C ILE A 62 19.34 -11.74 -12.98
N TYR A 63 20.09 -11.13 -12.06
CA TYR A 63 19.61 -9.98 -11.28
C TYR A 63 19.98 -8.62 -11.90
N THR A 64 21.13 -8.47 -12.56
CA THR A 64 21.48 -7.19 -13.20
C THR A 64 20.91 -7.02 -14.61
N ALA A 65 20.34 -8.08 -15.18
CA ALA A 65 19.78 -8.05 -16.52
C ALA A 65 18.45 -7.27 -16.57
N THR A 66 18.38 -6.26 -17.43
CA THR A 66 17.22 -5.36 -17.52
C THR A 66 15.92 -6.09 -17.93
N HIS A 67 16.04 -7.10 -18.79
CA HIS A 67 14.90 -7.85 -19.31
C HIS A 67 14.21 -8.71 -18.23
N THR A 68 14.95 -9.21 -17.23
CA THR A 68 14.37 -9.99 -16.11
C THR A 68 13.66 -9.12 -15.08
N HIS A 69 13.95 -7.81 -15.07
CA HIS A 69 13.34 -6.81 -14.20
C HIS A 69 12.24 -5.97 -14.89
N ALA A 70 12.01 -6.17 -16.18
CA ALA A 70 11.00 -5.43 -16.93
C ALA A 70 9.56 -5.86 -16.62
N ALA A 71 9.32 -7.14 -16.29
CA ALA A 71 7.98 -7.65 -16.02
C ALA A 71 7.26 -6.91 -14.86
N PRO A 72 7.85 -6.74 -13.66
CA PRO A 72 7.21 -5.95 -12.59
C PRO A 72 6.91 -4.50 -12.98
N TRP A 73 7.80 -3.88 -13.76
CA TRP A 73 7.63 -2.50 -14.23
C TRP A 73 6.45 -2.37 -15.21
N LEU A 74 6.29 -3.34 -16.11
CA LEU A 74 5.15 -3.41 -17.03
C LEU A 74 3.82 -3.62 -16.29
N VAL A 75 3.80 -4.51 -15.29
CA VAL A 75 2.61 -4.75 -14.45
C VAL A 75 2.18 -3.46 -13.74
N GLY A 76 3.12 -2.74 -13.13
CA GLY A 76 2.84 -1.45 -12.48
C GLY A 76 2.33 -0.39 -13.46
N THR A 77 2.92 -0.31 -14.65
CA THR A 77 2.49 0.64 -15.70
C THR A 77 1.06 0.34 -16.18
N MET A 78 0.75 -0.94 -16.39
CA MET A 78 -0.60 -1.38 -16.75
C MET A 78 -1.61 -1.04 -15.66
N PHE A 79 -1.26 -1.29 -14.39
CA PHE A 79 -2.11 -0.92 -13.26
C PHE A 79 -2.32 0.60 -13.15
N GLY A 80 -1.28 1.40 -13.37
CA GLY A 80 -1.41 2.86 -13.40
C GLY A 80 -2.38 3.36 -14.48
N TYR A 81 -2.38 2.73 -15.65
CA TYR A 81 -3.36 3.03 -16.70
C TYR A 81 -4.79 2.62 -16.33
N LEU A 82 -4.96 1.44 -15.72
CA LEU A 82 -6.25 1.02 -15.19
C LEU A 82 -6.76 2.02 -14.15
N LEU A 83 -5.87 2.51 -13.28
CA LEU A 83 -6.21 3.51 -12.27
C LEU A 83 -6.66 4.83 -12.88
N HIS A 84 -5.99 5.26 -13.95
CA HIS A 84 -6.39 6.43 -14.72
C HIS A 84 -7.78 6.26 -15.34
N LEU A 85 -8.08 5.08 -15.88
CA LEU A 85 -9.38 4.78 -16.49
C LEU A 85 -10.51 4.65 -15.45
N MET A 86 -10.17 4.20 -14.24
CA MET A 86 -11.10 4.06 -13.11
C MET A 86 -11.25 5.37 -12.30
N ARG A 87 -10.55 6.44 -12.67
CA ARG A 87 -10.59 7.72 -11.95
C ARG A 87 -12.02 8.25 -11.86
N GLY A 88 -12.52 8.41 -10.64
CA GLY A 88 -13.87 8.91 -10.37
C GLY A 88 -14.97 7.84 -10.29
N ARG A 89 -14.68 6.55 -10.51
CA ARG A 89 -15.64 5.47 -10.26
C ARG A 89 -15.38 4.82 -8.91
N ARG A 90 -16.43 4.67 -8.10
CA ARG A 90 -16.38 3.86 -6.88
C ARG A 90 -16.98 2.48 -7.16
N PHE A 91 -16.17 1.45 -7.07
CA PHE A 91 -16.64 0.06 -7.15
C PHE A 91 -17.19 -0.37 -5.80
N LYS A 92 -18.46 -0.79 -5.78
CA LYS A 92 -19.05 -1.48 -4.63
C LYS A 92 -18.70 -2.96 -4.73
N LEU A 93 -17.58 -3.37 -4.13
CA LEU A 93 -17.23 -4.77 -3.93
C LEU A 93 -18.01 -5.35 -2.75
N SER A 94 -18.41 -6.62 -2.87
CA SER A 94 -18.97 -7.37 -1.75
C SER A 94 -17.89 -7.61 -0.69
N LEU A 95 -18.32 -7.79 0.57
CA LEU A 95 -17.41 -8.08 1.67
C LEU A 95 -16.57 -9.33 1.38
N LEU A 96 -17.20 -10.36 0.80
CA LEU A 96 -16.54 -11.61 0.41
C LEU A 96 -15.46 -11.38 -0.66
N ALA A 97 -15.75 -10.58 -1.70
CA ALA A 97 -14.77 -10.25 -2.72
C ALA A 97 -13.57 -9.47 -2.16
N THR A 98 -13.82 -8.61 -1.17
CA THR A 98 -12.78 -7.83 -0.48
C THR A 98 -11.86 -8.74 0.32
N TRP A 99 -12.42 -9.64 1.14
CA TRP A 99 -11.65 -10.63 1.90
C TRP A 99 -10.90 -11.61 1.00
N ALA A 100 -11.54 -12.10 -0.06
CA ALA A 100 -10.89 -12.97 -1.04
C ALA A 100 -9.71 -12.28 -1.72
N GLY A 101 -9.85 -11.00 -2.09
CA GLY A 101 -8.76 -10.23 -2.67
C GLY A 101 -7.61 -9.98 -1.69
N TRP A 102 -7.90 -9.69 -0.42
CA TRP A 102 -6.87 -9.60 0.62
C TRP A 102 -6.12 -10.91 0.82
N LEU A 103 -6.84 -12.05 0.87
CA LEU A 103 -6.23 -13.37 0.98
C LEU A 103 -5.36 -13.68 -0.25
N LEU A 104 -5.89 -13.40 -1.45
CA LEU A 104 -5.21 -13.61 -2.72
C LEU A 104 -3.98 -12.70 -2.89
N CYS A 105 -3.93 -11.56 -2.21
CA CYS A 105 -2.79 -10.67 -2.18
C CYS A 105 -1.75 -11.08 -1.12
N LEU A 106 -2.19 -11.33 0.11
CA LEU A 106 -1.28 -11.63 1.22
C LEU A 106 -0.64 -13.01 1.07
N ALA A 107 -1.38 -14.03 0.65
CA ALA A 107 -0.85 -15.38 0.47
C ALA A 107 0.41 -15.44 -0.43
N PRO A 108 0.43 -14.87 -1.65
CA PRO A 108 1.63 -14.87 -2.47
C PRO A 108 2.74 -13.96 -1.92
N LEU A 109 2.43 -12.84 -1.26
CA LEU A 109 3.45 -11.98 -0.65
C LEU A 109 4.17 -12.71 0.49
N PHE A 110 3.43 -13.36 1.39
CA PHE A 110 4.00 -14.18 2.45
C PHE A 110 4.77 -15.37 1.88
N THR A 111 4.21 -16.07 0.89
CA THR A 111 4.90 -17.17 0.20
C THR A 111 6.21 -16.70 -0.41
N SER A 112 6.25 -15.51 -1.02
CA SER A 112 7.47 -14.95 -1.61
C SER A 112 8.57 -14.76 -0.57
N ILE A 113 8.24 -14.34 0.65
CA ILE A 113 9.20 -14.14 1.74
C ILE A 113 9.67 -15.47 2.33
N PHE A 114 8.73 -16.40 2.59
CA PHE A 114 9.01 -17.59 3.38
C PHE A 114 9.32 -18.86 2.58
N ALA A 115 9.02 -18.92 1.27
CA ALA A 115 9.22 -20.14 0.49
C ALA A 115 10.68 -20.61 0.39
N LEU A 116 11.64 -19.70 0.56
CA LEU A 116 13.06 -20.02 0.57
C LEU A 116 13.62 -20.36 1.96
N TYR A 117 12.85 -20.12 3.03
CA TYR A 117 13.26 -20.41 4.40
C TYR A 117 13.69 -21.87 4.64
N PRO A 118 12.98 -22.91 4.18
CA PRO A 118 13.40 -24.30 4.41
C PRO A 118 14.72 -24.65 3.69
N TYR A 119 15.06 -23.93 2.63
CA TYR A 119 16.27 -24.14 1.83
C TYR A 119 17.46 -23.28 2.30
N SER A 120 17.25 -22.42 3.32
CA SER A 120 18.24 -21.45 3.81
C SER A 120 19.38 -22.09 4.60
N LYS A 121 19.24 -23.35 5.01
CA LYS A 121 20.32 -24.10 5.66
C LYS A 121 21.45 -24.36 4.67
N LEU A 122 22.66 -23.90 5.01
CA LEU A 122 23.87 -24.06 4.18
C LEU A 122 24.12 -25.52 3.77
N LEU A 123 23.90 -26.47 4.68
CA LEU A 123 24.03 -27.93 4.43
C LEU A 123 22.70 -28.62 4.07
N GLY A 124 21.60 -27.88 3.90
CA GLY A 124 20.30 -28.46 3.53
C GLY A 124 20.24 -28.89 2.06
N LYS A 125 19.21 -29.66 1.69
CA LYS A 125 18.91 -29.96 0.27
C LYS A 125 18.73 -28.65 -0.49
N SER A 126 19.32 -28.50 -1.68
CA SER A 126 19.01 -27.37 -2.58
C SER A 126 17.64 -27.58 -3.21
N PRO A 127 16.87 -26.51 -3.49
CA PRO A 127 15.65 -26.63 -4.26
C PRO A 127 15.99 -27.22 -5.64
N SER A 128 15.07 -28.00 -6.21
CA SER A 128 15.24 -28.46 -7.58
C SER A 128 15.26 -27.26 -8.53
N VAL A 129 15.90 -27.40 -9.69
CA VAL A 129 15.97 -26.34 -10.72
C VAL A 129 14.55 -25.89 -11.11
N LEU A 130 13.62 -26.84 -11.22
CA LEU A 130 12.20 -26.56 -11.47
C LEU A 130 11.55 -25.72 -10.35
N GLN A 131 11.76 -26.09 -9.08
CA GLN A 131 11.22 -25.33 -7.95
C GLN A 131 11.79 -23.91 -7.89
N GLY A 132 13.10 -23.77 -8.16
CA GLY A 132 13.76 -22.47 -8.25
C GLY A 132 13.21 -21.61 -9.39
N ALA A 133 13.09 -22.17 -10.59
CA ALA A 133 12.59 -21.47 -11.77
C ALA A 133 11.14 -21.00 -11.59
N LEU A 134 10.28 -21.86 -11.02
CA LEU A 134 8.89 -21.49 -10.69
C LEU A 134 8.83 -20.40 -9.63
N TYR A 135 9.57 -20.56 -8.53
CA TYR A 135 9.60 -19.55 -7.48
C TYR A 135 10.06 -18.19 -8.02
N TYR A 136 11.18 -18.15 -8.73
CA TYR A 136 11.78 -16.89 -9.17
C TYR A 136 10.91 -16.15 -10.21
N THR A 137 10.21 -16.88 -11.08
CA THR A 137 9.31 -16.30 -12.08
C THR A 137 7.99 -15.84 -11.46
N LEU A 138 7.38 -16.68 -10.61
CA LEU A 138 6.10 -16.36 -9.97
C LEU A 138 6.22 -15.20 -9.00
N VAL A 139 7.26 -15.14 -8.16
CA VAL A 139 7.45 -14.02 -7.22
C VAL A 139 7.54 -12.69 -7.95
N ARG A 140 8.21 -12.64 -9.12
CA ARG A 140 8.34 -11.41 -9.92
C ARG A 140 7.01 -10.89 -10.48
N ILE A 141 5.99 -11.74 -10.62
CA ILE A 141 4.66 -11.33 -11.08
C ILE A 141 3.71 -11.14 -9.88
N ALA A 142 3.73 -12.08 -8.94
CA ALA A 142 2.82 -12.08 -7.81
C ALA A 142 3.09 -10.93 -6.84
N TRP A 143 4.35 -10.55 -6.64
CA TRP A 143 4.71 -9.42 -5.80
C TRP A 143 4.13 -8.08 -6.28
N PRO A 144 4.39 -7.62 -7.53
CA PRO A 144 3.80 -6.38 -8.03
C PRO A 144 2.27 -6.47 -8.11
N LEU A 145 1.68 -7.62 -8.48
CA LEU A 145 0.23 -7.79 -8.48
C LEU A 145 -0.39 -7.63 -7.08
N GLY A 146 0.25 -8.20 -6.05
CA GLY A 146 -0.15 -8.01 -4.66
C GLY A 146 -0.11 -6.54 -4.26
N LEU A 147 0.99 -5.84 -4.55
CA LEU A 147 1.09 -4.41 -4.30
C LEU A 147 0.01 -3.60 -5.04
N CYS A 148 -0.29 -3.93 -6.29
CA CYS A 148 -1.38 -3.30 -7.05
C CYS A 148 -2.73 -3.49 -6.34
N TRP A 149 -3.03 -4.67 -5.80
CA TRP A 149 -4.24 -4.91 -5.02
C TRP A 149 -4.27 -4.07 -3.74
N VAL A 150 -3.17 -3.99 -2.99
CA VAL A 150 -3.09 -3.17 -1.76
C VAL A 150 -3.40 -1.70 -2.08
N VAL A 151 -2.80 -1.15 -3.14
CA VAL A 151 -3.05 0.24 -3.56
C VAL A 151 -4.50 0.43 -3.99
N PHE A 152 -5.05 -0.51 -4.76
CA PHE A 152 -6.46 -0.46 -5.18
C PHE A 152 -7.42 -0.50 -3.98
N ALA A 153 -7.18 -1.39 -3.02
CA ALA A 153 -7.99 -1.52 -1.82
C ALA A 153 -7.93 -0.26 -0.94
N CYS A 154 -6.75 0.35 -0.78
CA CYS A 154 -6.60 1.60 -0.05
C CYS A 154 -7.35 2.74 -0.74
N MET A 155 -7.23 2.86 -2.07
CA MET A 155 -7.93 3.90 -2.83
C MET A 155 -9.45 3.78 -2.80
N GLN A 156 -9.98 2.56 -2.85
CA GLN A 156 -11.41 2.32 -2.91
C GLN A 156 -12.08 2.38 -1.52
N GLY A 157 -11.31 2.50 -0.44
CA GLY A 157 -11.77 2.55 0.95
C GLY A 157 -11.92 1.18 1.62
N TYR A 158 -11.49 0.10 0.96
CA TYR A 158 -11.54 -1.27 1.48
C TYR A 158 -10.31 -1.67 2.32
N GLY A 159 -9.40 -0.73 2.56
CA GLY A 159 -8.14 -0.96 3.24
C GLY A 159 -8.03 -0.33 4.62
N SER A 160 -9.12 -0.03 5.35
CA SER A 160 -9.16 0.72 6.62
C SER A 160 -7.82 0.76 7.42
N LEU A 161 -7.35 -0.37 7.96
CA LEU A 161 -6.10 -0.44 8.73
C LEU A 161 -4.85 -0.18 7.88
N ALA A 162 -4.75 -0.82 6.71
CA ALA A 162 -3.62 -0.65 5.79
C ALA A 162 -3.51 0.80 5.28
N ASN A 163 -4.65 1.45 5.01
CA ASN A 163 -4.72 2.83 4.57
C ASN A 163 -4.26 3.77 5.69
N SER A 164 -4.70 3.56 6.93
CA SER A 164 -4.23 4.34 8.09
C SER A 164 -2.73 4.21 8.31
N PHE A 165 -2.19 3.00 8.19
CA PHE A 165 -0.75 2.77 8.32
C PHE A 165 0.07 3.40 7.20
N LEU A 166 -0.35 3.25 5.94
CA LEU A 166 0.36 3.74 4.76
C LEU A 166 0.18 5.25 4.53
N SER A 167 -0.90 5.86 5.01
CA SER A 167 -1.12 7.31 4.92
C SER A 167 -0.44 8.10 6.05
N SER A 168 0.19 7.42 7.00
CA SER A 168 0.87 8.05 8.13
C SER A 168 1.96 9.04 7.67
N PRO A 169 2.07 10.23 8.29
CA PRO A 169 3.06 11.23 7.94
C PRO A 169 4.50 10.78 8.15
N LEU A 170 4.71 9.70 8.93
CA LEU A 170 6.02 9.08 9.12
C LEU A 170 6.67 8.62 7.81
N TRP A 171 5.87 8.24 6.81
CA TRP A 171 6.38 7.81 5.50
C TRP A 171 6.81 8.95 4.59
N GLN A 172 6.37 10.18 4.85
CA GLN A 172 6.69 11.33 3.99
C GLN A 172 8.19 11.65 3.90
N PRO A 173 8.95 11.78 5.01
CA PRO A 173 10.39 12.01 4.93
C PRO A 173 11.12 10.82 4.30
N LEU A 174 10.72 9.59 4.64
CA LEU A 174 11.34 8.38 4.10
C LEU A 174 11.12 8.25 2.58
N SER A 175 9.94 8.63 2.10
CA SER A 175 9.61 8.67 0.67
C SER A 175 10.50 9.67 -0.08
N LYS A 176 10.74 10.86 0.49
CA LYS A 176 11.67 11.84 -0.10
C LYS A 176 13.11 11.34 -0.13
N LEU A 177 13.57 10.70 0.93
CA LEU A 177 14.93 10.15 1.01
C LEU A 177 15.13 8.87 0.18
N SER A 178 14.05 8.25 -0.32
CA SER A 178 14.12 6.94 -0.99
C SER A 178 15.00 6.94 -2.23
N TYR A 179 15.06 8.06 -2.98
CA TYR A 179 15.94 8.20 -4.14
C TYR A 179 17.41 8.25 -3.72
N GLY A 180 17.76 9.10 -2.76
CA GLY A 180 19.10 9.13 -2.17
C GLY A 180 19.51 7.77 -1.60
N ALA A 181 18.58 7.07 -0.94
CA ALA A 181 18.83 5.74 -0.37
C ALA A 181 19.10 4.71 -1.47
N TYR A 182 18.35 4.77 -2.57
CA TYR A 182 18.60 3.91 -3.72
C TYR A 182 20.01 4.11 -4.31
N ILE A 183 20.54 5.34 -4.31
CA ILE A 183 21.91 5.59 -4.81
C ILE A 183 22.96 5.10 -3.82
N TRP A 184 22.82 5.43 -2.54
CA TRP A 184 23.88 5.18 -1.54
C TRP A 184 23.89 3.77 -0.98
N HIS A 185 22.77 3.04 -0.95
CA HIS A 185 22.70 1.78 -0.22
C HIS A 185 23.72 0.73 -0.70
N ILE A 186 23.92 0.56 -2.01
CA ILE A 186 24.92 -0.40 -2.52
C ILE A 186 26.33 -0.02 -2.08
N PHE A 187 26.66 1.28 -2.10
CA PHE A 187 27.97 1.75 -1.66
C PHE A 187 28.19 1.45 -0.17
N VAL A 188 27.22 1.77 0.69
CA VAL A 188 27.30 1.51 2.14
C VAL A 188 27.40 0.01 2.42
N VAL A 189 26.60 -0.82 1.73
CA VAL A 189 26.66 -2.28 1.85
C VAL A 189 28.03 -2.83 1.41
N GLU A 190 28.59 -2.36 0.30
CA GLU A 190 29.91 -2.79 -0.17
C GLU A 190 31.03 -2.41 0.80
N VAL A 191 31.00 -1.20 1.36
CA VAL A 191 31.97 -0.75 2.36
C VAL A 191 31.86 -1.62 3.63
N ALA A 192 30.63 -1.86 4.10
CA ALA A 192 30.40 -2.74 5.25
C ALA A 192 30.91 -4.16 5.00
N ASN A 193 30.60 -4.75 3.85
CA ASN A 193 31.05 -6.10 3.48
C ASN A 193 32.58 -6.20 3.37
N ARG A 194 33.24 -5.20 2.81
CA ARG A 194 34.71 -5.17 2.65
C ARG A 194 35.45 -4.86 3.96
N SER A 195 34.78 -4.22 4.91
CA SER A 195 35.35 -3.95 6.24
C SER A 195 35.50 -5.22 7.08
N VAL A 196 34.74 -6.27 6.77
CA VAL A 196 34.84 -7.57 7.43
C VAL A 196 36.07 -8.32 6.90
N GLN A 197 37.18 -8.24 7.63
CA GLN A 197 38.45 -8.89 7.26
C GLN A 197 38.65 -10.26 7.92
N THR A 198 37.78 -10.63 8.87
CA THR A 198 37.88 -11.87 9.65
C THR A 198 36.60 -12.69 9.56
N ASN A 199 36.71 -14.01 9.76
CA ASN A 199 35.56 -14.90 9.71
C ASN A 199 34.61 -14.60 10.88
N THR A 200 33.39 -14.14 10.58
CA THR A 200 32.37 -13.81 11.59
C THR A 200 31.45 -14.99 11.84
N TYR A 201 31.14 -15.28 13.11
CA TYR A 201 30.12 -16.27 13.45
C TYR A 201 28.73 -15.76 13.07
N PHE A 202 27.91 -16.64 12.47
CA PHE A 202 26.53 -16.31 12.14
C PHE A 202 25.70 -16.25 13.43
N SER A 203 25.18 -15.06 13.73
CA SER A 203 24.25 -14.83 14.84
C SER A 203 23.12 -13.92 14.37
N ASN A 204 21.88 -14.26 14.72
CA ASN A 204 20.71 -13.44 14.40
C ASN A 204 20.86 -12.01 14.92
N TYR A 205 21.48 -11.85 16.09
CA TYR A 205 21.77 -10.55 16.68
C TYR A 205 22.76 -9.74 15.83
N GLN A 206 23.84 -10.37 15.36
CA GLN A 206 24.83 -9.72 14.50
C GLN A 206 24.22 -9.28 13.16
N VAL A 207 23.36 -10.11 12.57
CA VAL A 207 22.63 -9.78 11.34
C VAL A 207 21.70 -8.59 11.56
N MET A 208 20.99 -8.55 12.68
CA MET A 208 20.10 -7.45 13.03
C MET A 208 20.88 -6.14 13.25
N LEU A 209 22.01 -6.18 13.97
CA LEU A 209 22.89 -5.03 14.15
C LEU A 209 23.44 -4.51 12.81
N ASN A 210 23.91 -5.42 11.94
CA ASN A 210 24.41 -5.05 10.62
C ASN A 210 23.32 -4.41 9.77
N PHE A 211 22.09 -4.90 9.83
CA PHE A 211 20.95 -4.31 9.14
C PHE A 211 20.68 -2.88 9.61
N TRP A 212 20.52 -2.67 10.92
CA TRP A 212 20.22 -1.34 11.47
C TRP A 212 21.35 -0.34 11.26
N SER A 213 22.60 -0.78 11.38
CA SER A 213 23.78 0.04 11.10
C SER A 213 23.82 0.48 9.63
N THR A 214 23.73 -0.48 8.70
CA THR A 214 23.75 -0.20 7.26
C THR A 214 22.57 0.68 6.84
N PHE A 215 21.38 0.42 7.38
CA PHE A 215 20.18 1.20 7.13
C PHE A 215 20.34 2.64 7.64
N GLY A 216 20.83 2.82 8.89
CA GLY A 216 21.08 4.13 9.47
C GLY A 216 22.09 4.96 8.70
N PHE A 217 23.25 4.37 8.33
CA PHE A 217 24.26 5.06 7.52
C PHE A 217 23.74 5.41 6.11
N THR A 218 22.97 4.51 5.50
CA THR A 218 22.33 4.78 4.20
C THR A 218 21.38 5.97 4.31
N LEU A 219 20.51 6.01 5.33
CA LEU A 219 19.59 7.12 5.54
C LEU A 219 20.31 8.45 5.81
N LEU A 220 21.40 8.42 6.58
CA LEU A 220 22.20 9.61 6.85
C LEU A 220 22.82 10.17 5.56
N MET A 221 23.43 9.32 4.74
CA MET A 221 24.01 9.74 3.45
C MET A 221 22.94 10.21 2.46
N SER A 222 21.78 9.56 2.47
CA SER A 222 20.62 9.96 1.66
C SER A 222 20.11 11.34 2.07
N TYR A 223 20.07 11.63 3.36
CA TYR A 223 19.68 12.93 3.89
C TYR A 223 20.65 14.03 3.45
N VAL A 224 21.96 13.78 3.54
CA VAL A 224 22.98 14.72 3.05
C VAL A 224 22.79 15.00 1.55
N LEU A 225 22.60 13.95 0.73
CA LEU A 225 22.35 14.10 -0.70
C LEU A 225 21.06 14.88 -0.99
N TYR A 226 19.99 14.60 -0.24
CA TYR A 226 18.72 15.31 -0.37
C TYR A 226 18.89 16.80 -0.12
N VAL A 227 19.57 17.19 0.97
CA VAL A 227 19.77 18.61 1.32
C VAL A 227 20.68 19.32 0.30
N LEU A 228 21.74 18.66 -0.17
CA LEU A 228 22.71 19.29 -1.07
C LEU A 228 22.22 19.40 -2.52
N ILE A 229 21.43 18.44 -2.99
CA ILE A 229 21.08 18.32 -4.41
C ILE A 229 19.57 18.46 -4.62
N GLU A 230 18.77 17.61 -3.97
CA GLU A 230 17.33 17.54 -4.26
C GLU A 230 16.57 18.76 -3.74
N ALA A 231 16.87 19.24 -2.53
CA ALA A 231 16.21 20.40 -1.94
C ALA A 231 16.41 21.71 -2.75
N PRO A 232 17.63 22.08 -3.18
CA PRO A 232 17.80 23.27 -4.03
C PRO A 232 17.20 23.09 -5.42
N LEU A 233 17.25 21.89 -6.01
CA LEU A 233 16.61 21.61 -7.30
C LEU A 233 15.08 21.68 -7.20
N GLU A 234 14.49 21.17 -6.12
CA GLU A 234 13.06 21.27 -5.86
C GLU A 234 12.63 22.73 -5.68
N ALA A 235 13.43 23.54 -4.97
CA ALA A 235 13.20 24.97 -4.84
C ALA A 235 13.29 25.69 -6.19
N LEU A 236 14.27 25.36 -7.02
CA LEU A 236 14.43 25.93 -8.37
C LEU A 236 13.27 25.55 -9.29
N GLU A 237 12.81 24.29 -9.26
CA GLU A 237 11.65 23.82 -10.03
C GLU A 237 10.39 24.61 -9.66
N ARG A 238 10.16 24.85 -8.36
CA ARG A 238 9.01 25.63 -7.88
C ARG A 238 9.04 27.08 -8.38
N ILE A 239 10.23 27.68 -8.46
CA ILE A 239 10.40 29.04 -8.98
C ILE A 239 10.19 29.07 -10.50
N MET A 240 10.71 28.07 -11.24
CA MET A 240 10.60 28.03 -12.70
C MET A 240 9.22 27.59 -13.22
N PHE A 241 8.48 26.77 -12.47
CA PHE A 241 7.15 26.29 -12.87
C PHE A 241 6.08 26.53 -11.78
N PRO A 242 5.67 27.80 -11.54
CA PRO A 242 4.72 28.14 -10.48
C PRO A 242 3.34 27.48 -10.63
N ASN A 243 2.96 27.06 -11.84
CA ASN A 243 1.57 26.79 -12.20
C ASN A 243 1.16 25.29 -12.20
N ARG A 244 1.91 24.39 -11.56
CA ARG A 244 1.62 22.92 -11.63
C ARG A 244 1.26 22.22 -10.32
N ARG A 245 1.21 22.91 -9.17
CA ARG A 245 0.76 22.29 -7.91
C ARG A 245 -0.13 23.25 -7.13
N SER A 246 -1.44 23.20 -7.35
CA SER A 246 -2.37 23.52 -6.27
C SER A 246 -2.28 22.39 -5.24
N PRO A 247 -1.96 22.67 -3.96
CA PRO A 247 -1.92 21.64 -2.93
C PRO A 247 -3.29 20.95 -2.80
N PRO A 248 -3.37 19.61 -2.78
CA PRO A 248 -4.62 18.89 -2.52
C PRO A 248 -5.23 19.18 -1.14
N ALA A 249 -4.45 19.73 -0.20
CA ALA A 249 -4.85 19.96 1.18
C ALA A 249 -5.97 21.01 1.35
N ALA A 250 -6.09 21.97 0.44
CA ALA A 250 -7.08 23.05 0.60
C ALA A 250 -8.52 22.62 0.27
N LYS A 251 -8.72 21.57 -0.55
CA LYS A 251 -10.07 21.11 -0.94
C LYS A 251 -10.70 20.14 0.06
N ASP A 252 -9.90 19.37 0.79
CA ASP A 252 -10.40 18.48 1.85
C ASP A 252 -10.74 19.25 3.13
N GLN A 253 -10.02 20.32 3.45
CA GLN A 253 -10.34 21.17 4.62
C GLN A 253 -11.67 21.91 4.45
N LEU A 254 -11.94 22.47 3.27
CA LEU A 254 -13.21 23.11 2.96
C LEU A 254 -14.42 22.16 3.05
N HIS A 255 -14.25 20.88 2.68
CA HIS A 255 -15.32 19.88 2.75
C HIS A 255 -15.54 19.31 4.16
N ILE A 256 -14.50 19.28 5.00
CA ILE A 256 -14.60 18.84 6.40
C ILE A 256 -15.22 19.97 7.23
N GLU A 257 -14.77 21.21 7.06
CA GLU A 257 -15.33 22.39 7.76
C GLU A 257 -16.79 22.61 7.38
N SER A 258 -17.15 22.52 6.09
CA SER A 258 -18.55 22.59 5.66
C SER A 258 -19.42 21.46 6.20
N ARG A 259 -18.84 20.27 6.46
CA ARG A 259 -19.58 19.14 7.00
C ARG A 259 -19.73 19.24 8.52
N THR A 260 -18.74 19.79 9.21
CA THR A 260 -18.81 20.06 10.66
C THR A 260 -19.80 21.18 10.95
N GLU A 261 -19.83 22.26 10.16
CA GLU A 261 -20.82 23.33 10.29
C GLU A 261 -22.26 22.83 10.07
N VAL A 262 -22.48 21.95 9.10
CA VAL A 262 -23.82 21.37 8.84
C VAL A 262 -24.25 20.40 9.94
N VAL A 263 -23.32 19.65 10.53
CA VAL A 263 -23.61 18.75 11.66
C VAL A 263 -23.90 19.55 12.93
N ASP A 264 -23.14 20.61 13.22
CA ASP A 264 -23.42 21.50 14.36
C ASP A 264 -24.77 22.23 14.20
N GLN A 265 -25.15 22.61 12.97
CA GLN A 265 -26.47 23.20 12.69
C GLN A 265 -27.61 22.18 12.84
N MET A 266 -27.42 20.91 12.44
CA MET A 266 -28.41 19.86 12.66
C MET A 266 -28.56 19.52 14.15
N ASP A 267 -27.46 19.40 14.90
CA ASP A 267 -27.50 19.15 16.34
C ASP A 267 -28.18 20.32 17.09
N GLN A 268 -27.96 21.57 16.68
CA GLN A 268 -28.67 22.73 17.26
C GLN A 268 -30.16 22.76 16.93
N MET A 269 -30.57 22.32 15.73
CA MET A 269 -31.98 22.19 15.36
C MET A 269 -32.67 21.08 16.16
N ASP A 270 -32.05 19.91 16.28
CA ASP A 270 -32.59 18.79 17.07
C ASP A 270 -32.68 19.13 18.56
N HIS A 271 -31.74 19.94 19.09
CA HIS A 271 -31.79 20.38 20.49
C HIS A 271 -32.92 21.39 20.76
N MET A 272 -33.28 22.22 19.77
CA MET A 272 -34.42 23.16 19.86
C MET A 272 -35.75 22.43 19.78
N ASP A 273 -35.90 21.49 18.83
CA ASP A 273 -37.12 20.68 18.68
C ASP A 273 -37.34 19.76 19.90
N GLY A 274 -36.26 19.25 20.49
CA GLY A 274 -36.30 18.50 21.75
C GLY A 274 -36.78 19.35 22.94
N MET A 275 -36.37 20.62 23.02
CA MET A 275 -36.83 21.53 24.08
C MET A 275 -38.29 21.93 23.89
N ASP A 276 -38.75 22.16 22.66
CA ASP A 276 -40.17 22.44 22.39
C ASP A 276 -41.07 21.23 22.70
N GLN A 277 -40.61 20.00 22.45
CA GLN A 277 -41.33 18.79 22.83
C GLN A 277 -41.38 18.57 24.35
N VAL A 278 -40.29 18.85 25.08
CA VAL A 278 -40.27 18.77 26.56
C VAL A 278 -41.19 19.84 27.17
N VAL A 279 -41.17 21.07 26.65
CA VAL A 279 -42.07 22.15 27.10
C VAL A 279 -43.54 21.81 26.81
N GLN A 280 -43.86 21.18 25.67
CA GLN A 280 -45.21 20.70 25.39
C GLN A 280 -45.63 19.52 26.28
N HIS A 281 -44.70 18.64 26.64
CA HIS A 281 -44.99 17.48 27.49
C HIS A 281 -45.17 17.87 28.97
N GLU A 282 -44.39 18.84 29.46
CA GLU A 282 -44.53 19.41 30.82
C GLU A 282 -45.84 20.20 30.95
N LYS A 283 -46.18 21.00 29.94
CA LYS A 283 -47.48 21.71 29.89
C LYS A 283 -48.68 20.76 29.77
N ARG A 284 -48.47 19.52 29.31
CA ARG A 284 -49.51 18.47 29.24
C ARG A 284 -49.62 17.65 30.52
N SER A 285 -48.55 17.49 31.31
CA SER A 285 -48.64 16.82 32.62
C SER A 285 -49.27 17.71 33.69
N ASP A 286 -49.11 19.02 33.62
CA ASP A 286 -49.69 19.96 34.60
C ASP A 286 -51.21 20.14 34.47
N ILE A 287 -51.82 19.67 33.37
CA ILE A 287 -53.28 19.80 33.13
C ILE A 287 -54.06 18.55 33.61
N GLN A 288 -53.40 17.48 34.05
CA GLN A 288 -54.08 16.24 34.44
C GLN A 288 -53.54 15.59 35.73
N PRO A 289 -53.87 16.12 36.93
CA PRO A 289 -53.79 15.32 38.15
C PRO A 289 -55.10 15.20 38.96
N ASP A 290 -56.29 15.56 38.44
CA ASP A 290 -57.52 15.66 39.27
C ASP A 290 -58.78 14.93 38.75
N LEU A 291 -58.68 13.84 37.97
CA LEU A 291 -59.89 13.15 37.46
C LEU A 291 -60.05 11.65 37.77
N GLU A 292 -59.11 11.00 38.47
CA GLU A 292 -59.24 9.57 38.82
C GLU A 292 -59.56 9.26 40.29
N THR A 293 -59.77 10.25 41.15
CA THR A 293 -60.05 10.01 42.60
C THR A 293 -61.48 10.34 43.04
N SER A 294 -62.35 10.83 42.15
CA SER A 294 -63.76 11.14 42.49
C SER A 294 -64.79 10.14 41.95
N ALA A 295 -64.41 9.15 41.15
CA ALA A 295 -65.36 8.20 40.55
C ALA A 295 -65.66 6.97 41.43
N ASN A 296 -64.85 6.70 42.47
CA ASN A 296 -64.99 5.48 43.28
C ASN A 296 -65.72 5.69 44.63
N LYS A 297 -66.46 6.79 44.77
CA LYS A 297 -67.19 7.14 46.00
C LYS A 297 -68.69 7.40 45.80
N THR A 298 -69.21 7.14 44.60
CA THR A 298 -70.64 7.37 44.27
C THR A 298 -71.37 6.07 43.92
N GLU A 299 -70.68 4.93 43.87
CA GLU A 299 -71.28 3.64 43.52
C GLU A 299 -71.69 2.80 44.75
N THR A 300 -71.41 3.26 45.97
CA THR A 300 -71.69 2.50 47.22
C THR A 300 -72.93 2.96 47.98
N ASP A 301 -73.56 4.07 47.62
CA ASP A 301 -74.74 4.63 48.33
C ASP A 301 -76.09 4.36 47.65
N LEU A 302 -76.12 3.52 46.61
CA LEU A 302 -77.37 3.09 45.93
C LEU A 302 -77.84 1.67 46.26
N GLU A 303 -77.15 0.94 47.15
CA GLU A 303 -77.54 -0.43 47.57
C GLU A 303 -78.22 -0.53 48.95
N LEU A 304 -78.64 0.57 49.60
CA LEU A 304 -79.34 0.52 50.90
C LEU A 304 -80.75 1.14 50.92
N SER A 305 -81.42 1.15 49.76
CA SER A 305 -82.86 1.42 49.64
C SER A 305 -83.55 0.27 48.88
N ASN A 306 -83.44 -0.93 49.42
CA ASN A 306 -84.45 -1.99 49.38
C ASN A 306 -84.19 -3.01 50.50
#